data_AF-A0AAE3LW67-F1
#
_entry.id   AF-A0AAE3LW67-F1
#
_cell.length_a   1.000
_cell.length_b   1.000
_cell.length_c   1.000
_cell.angle_alpha   90.00
_cell.angle_beta   90.00
_cell.angle_gamma   90.00
#
_symmetry.space_group_name_H-M   'P 1'
#
loop_
_entity.id
_entity.type
_entity.pdbx_description
1 polymer ?
#
loop_
_entity_poly.entity_id
_entity_poly.type
_entity_poly.pdbx_seq_one_letter_code
_entity_poly.pdbx_strand_id
1 'polypeptide(L)'
;MNYFKLIILGLVTLFAAIATNWAHDLAYQVHALLIMLVAAGMFIWVLRRTDEPPKVEGPSEVYFDGVIRAGVIATAFWGIAGFLVGTFIAFQLAFPELNFEFLQGFGNFGRLRPLHTSAVIFAFGGNALIATSLYVVQRTSAVRLWGGNTAWFVFWGYQLFIVLAATGYLMGSTQSKEYAEPEWYVDIWLTIVWLAYLAVYLGTIVKRREKHIYVANWFFLSFIITVAMLHLVNNLSIPVSIWGSKSVQVFSGVQDAMTQWWYGHNAVGFFLTAGFLGMMYYFVPKQAGRPVYSYKLSIIHFWALIFLYIWAGPHHLHYTALPDWASTLGMVFSIVLWMPSWGGMINGLMTLQGAWDKLRTDP
;
A
#
# COMPACT_ATOMS: atom_id res chain seq x y z
N MET A 1 26.58 2.79 15.48
CA MET A 1 25.37 2.60 14.63
C MET A 1 25.68 2.66 13.13
N ASN A 2 26.42 3.67 12.64
CA ASN A 2 26.72 3.80 11.20
C ASN A 2 27.56 2.64 10.63
N TYR A 3 28.60 2.19 11.35
CA TYR A 3 29.38 0.99 10.95
C TYR A 3 28.53 -0.27 10.78
N PHE A 4 27.53 -0.49 11.64
CA PHE A 4 26.59 -1.61 11.49
C PHE A 4 25.74 -1.49 10.22
N LYS A 5 25.25 -0.27 9.92
CA LYS A 5 24.54 0.00 8.65
C LYS A 5 25.43 -0.24 7.44
N LEU A 6 26.71 0.17 7.50
CA LEU A 6 27.68 -0.06 6.43
C LEU A 6 27.92 -1.55 6.19
N ILE A 7 28.07 -2.35 7.24
CA ILE A 7 28.20 -3.82 7.11
C ILE A 7 26.97 -4.40 6.41
N ILE A 8 25.77 -4.06 6.84
CA ILE A 8 24.53 -4.54 6.20
C ILE A 8 24.46 -4.11 4.74
N LEU A 9 24.67 -2.83 4.44
CA LEU A 9 24.61 -2.32 3.07
C LEU A 9 25.69 -2.94 2.18
N GLY A 10 26.88 -3.19 2.71
CA GLY A 10 27.96 -3.89 2.01
C GLY A 10 27.60 -5.35 1.69
N LEU A 11 27.03 -6.07 2.66
CA LEU A 11 26.55 -7.45 2.46
C LEU A 11 25.41 -7.52 1.44
N VAL A 12 24.44 -6.60 1.53
CA VAL A 12 23.34 -6.50 0.56
C VAL A 12 23.88 -6.19 -0.84
N THR A 13 24.82 -5.25 -0.96
CA THR A 13 25.45 -4.91 -2.24
C THR A 13 26.17 -6.11 -2.85
N LEU A 14 26.99 -6.81 -2.06
CA LEU A 14 27.72 -7.99 -2.52
C LEU A 14 26.77 -9.12 -2.93
N PHE A 15 25.77 -9.41 -2.10
CA PHE A 15 24.78 -10.45 -2.40
C PHE A 15 23.99 -10.11 -3.67
N ALA A 16 23.55 -8.85 -3.82
CA ALA A 16 22.84 -8.39 -5.01
C ALA A 16 23.72 -8.43 -6.28
N ALA A 17 25.03 -8.20 -6.15
CA ALA A 17 25.98 -8.38 -7.26
C ALA A 17 26.09 -9.85 -7.70
N ILE A 18 26.21 -10.78 -6.72
CA ILE A 18 26.20 -12.23 -6.99
C ILE A 18 24.87 -12.63 -7.63
N ALA A 19 23.74 -12.16 -7.07
CA ALA A 19 22.40 -12.41 -7.58
C ALA A 19 22.21 -11.91 -9.02
N THR A 20 22.81 -10.76 -9.38
CA THR A 20 22.79 -10.23 -10.75
C THR A 20 23.53 -11.15 -11.72
N ASN A 21 24.65 -11.72 -11.29
CA ASN A 21 25.45 -12.63 -12.12
C ASN A 21 24.83 -14.02 -12.25
N TRP A 22 24.14 -14.50 -11.22
CA TRP A 22 23.55 -15.86 -11.17
C TRP A 22 22.07 -15.89 -11.52
N ALA A 23 21.48 -14.75 -11.91
CA ALA A 23 20.07 -14.63 -12.24
C ALA A 23 19.64 -15.61 -13.35
N HIS A 24 18.54 -16.33 -13.12
CA HIS A 24 17.97 -17.26 -14.10
C HIS A 24 17.04 -16.58 -15.13
N ASP A 25 16.59 -15.36 -14.84
CA ASP A 25 15.73 -14.59 -15.73
C ASP A 25 16.01 -13.09 -15.66
N LEU A 26 15.59 -12.37 -16.71
CA LEU A 26 15.85 -10.95 -16.88
C LEU A 26 15.25 -10.09 -15.77
N ALA A 27 14.04 -10.42 -15.30
CA ALA A 27 13.37 -9.61 -14.30
C ALA A 27 14.11 -9.67 -12.95
N TYR A 28 14.47 -10.87 -12.53
CA TYR A 28 15.30 -11.07 -11.34
C TYR A 28 16.67 -10.38 -11.49
N GLN A 29 17.31 -10.51 -12.66
CA GLN A 29 18.59 -9.87 -12.93
C GLN A 29 18.53 -8.34 -12.77
N VAL A 30 17.54 -7.70 -13.41
CA VAL A 30 17.36 -6.26 -13.34
C VAL A 30 17.02 -5.81 -11.92
N HIS A 31 16.20 -6.58 -11.19
CA HIS A 31 15.86 -6.26 -9.80
C HIS A 31 17.07 -6.40 -8.87
N ALA A 32 17.88 -7.44 -9.04
CA ALA A 32 19.14 -7.61 -8.31
C ALA A 32 20.09 -6.44 -8.59
N LEU A 33 20.19 -6.00 -9.85
CA LEU A 33 20.99 -4.84 -10.23
C LEU A 33 20.48 -3.54 -9.59
N LEU A 34 19.16 -3.31 -9.60
CA LEU A 34 18.55 -2.14 -8.96
C LEU A 34 18.84 -2.12 -7.45
N ILE A 35 18.66 -3.25 -6.77
CA ILE A 35 18.95 -3.40 -5.34
C ILE A 35 20.44 -3.15 -5.07
N MET A 36 21.33 -3.70 -5.90
CA MET A 36 22.78 -3.48 -5.79
C MET A 36 23.12 -2.00 -5.90
N LEU A 37 22.60 -1.30 -6.91
CA LEU A 37 22.89 0.12 -7.14
C LEU A 37 22.36 1.00 -6.00
N VAL A 38 21.14 0.73 -5.52
CA VAL A 38 20.55 1.46 -4.39
C VAL A 38 21.34 1.20 -3.11
N ALA A 39 21.69 -0.05 -2.82
CA ALA A 39 22.46 -0.41 -1.63
C ALA A 39 23.87 0.18 -1.66
N ALA A 40 24.56 0.13 -2.81
CA ALA A 40 25.89 0.71 -2.99
C ALA A 40 25.85 2.24 -2.86
N GLY A 41 24.86 2.90 -3.47
CA GLY A 41 24.66 4.34 -3.33
C GLY A 41 24.41 4.75 -1.88
N MET A 42 23.57 4.00 -1.17
CA MET A 42 23.32 4.20 0.26
C MET A 42 24.56 3.91 1.10
N PHE A 43 25.35 2.90 0.77
CA PHE A 43 26.63 2.61 1.44
C PHE A 43 27.57 3.81 1.35
N ILE A 44 27.79 4.35 0.15
CA ILE A 44 28.64 5.52 -0.08
C ILE A 44 28.09 6.74 0.68
N TRP A 45 26.76 6.94 0.65
CA TRP A 45 26.11 8.04 1.35
C TRP A 45 26.28 7.96 2.87
N VAL A 46 26.13 6.78 3.48
CA VAL A 46 26.36 6.57 4.91
C VAL A 46 27.85 6.71 5.23
N LEU A 47 28.74 6.16 4.40
CA LEU A 47 30.18 6.20 4.61
C LEU A 47 30.68 7.64 4.69
N ARG A 48 30.25 8.49 3.74
CA ARG A 48 30.58 9.93 3.71
C ARG A 48 30.13 10.70 4.95
N ARG A 49 29.16 10.18 5.71
CA ARG A 49 28.58 10.83 6.89
C ARG A 49 28.89 10.11 8.20
N THR A 50 29.76 9.11 8.18
CA THR A 50 29.98 8.23 9.34
C THR A 50 30.62 8.98 10.50
N ASP A 51 31.51 9.92 10.21
CA ASP A 51 32.23 10.74 11.19
C ASP A 51 31.61 12.14 11.38
N GLU A 52 30.50 12.43 10.70
CA GLU A 52 29.74 13.66 10.95
C GLU A 52 29.03 13.58 12.30
N PRO A 53 29.02 14.67 13.10
CA PRO A 53 28.27 14.69 14.34
C PRO A 53 26.78 14.42 14.04
N PRO A 54 26.10 13.59 14.85
CA PRO A 54 24.71 13.26 14.60
C PRO A 54 23.89 14.53 14.53
N LYS A 55 23.13 14.71 13.43
CA LYS A 55 22.17 15.82 13.34
C LYS A 55 21.24 15.72 14.53
N VAL A 56 21.25 16.76 15.37
CA VAL A 56 20.27 16.91 16.45
C VAL A 56 18.89 16.82 15.81
N GLU A 57 18.15 15.75 16.11
CA GLU A 57 16.76 15.65 15.66
C GLU A 57 16.05 16.89 16.19
N GLY A 58 15.33 17.60 15.31
CA GLY A 58 14.64 18.83 15.69
C GLY A 58 13.75 18.62 16.92
N PRO A 59 13.41 19.69 17.66
CA PRO A 59 12.71 19.59 18.94
C PRO A 59 11.53 18.63 18.84
N SER A 60 11.39 17.74 19.84
CA SER A 60 10.36 16.69 19.88
C SER A 60 8.93 17.24 19.82
N GLU A 61 8.78 18.55 20.05
CA GLU A 61 7.53 19.31 19.99
C GLU A 61 7.07 19.65 18.56
N VAL A 62 7.94 19.53 17.55
CA VAL A 62 7.59 19.84 16.15
C VAL A 62 7.29 18.56 15.39
N TYR A 63 6.20 18.56 14.61
CA TYR A 63 5.83 17.43 13.75
C TYR A 63 6.87 17.14 12.67
N PHE A 64 6.97 15.86 12.28
CA PHE A 64 7.93 15.39 11.28
C PHE A 64 7.35 15.44 9.86
N ASP A 65 7.06 16.63 9.36
CA ASP A 65 6.38 16.83 8.07
C ASP A 65 7.28 16.63 6.83
N GLY A 66 8.56 16.25 7.00
CA GLY A 66 9.48 16.02 5.89
C GLY A 66 9.04 14.88 4.98
N VAL A 67 8.75 13.72 5.57
CA VAL A 67 8.30 12.53 4.84
C VAL A 67 6.92 12.73 4.21
N ILE A 68 6.03 13.47 4.87
CA ILE A 68 4.69 13.77 4.35
C ILE A 68 4.79 14.61 3.08
N ARG A 69 5.65 15.64 3.06
CA ARG A 69 5.86 16.48 1.87
C ARG A 69 6.38 15.66 0.68
N ALA A 70 7.35 14.77 0.90
CA ALA A 70 7.84 13.88 -0.14
C ALA A 70 6.75 12.90 -0.61
N GLY A 71 5.98 12.34 0.32
CA GLY A 71 4.83 11.47 0.03
C GLY A 71 3.78 12.14 -0.84
N VAL A 72 3.38 13.38 -0.54
CA VAL A 72 2.39 14.13 -1.35
C VAL A 72 2.89 14.36 -2.78
N ILE A 73 4.18 14.70 -2.97
CA ILE A 73 4.77 14.85 -4.30
C ILE A 73 4.77 13.50 -5.04
N ALA A 74 5.16 12.42 -4.36
CA ALA A 74 5.14 11.08 -4.93
C ALA A 74 3.73 10.61 -5.28
N THR A 75 2.71 10.92 -4.46
CA THR A 75 1.30 10.66 -4.76
C THR A 75 0.91 11.31 -6.08
N ALA A 76 1.18 12.61 -6.26
CA ALA A 76 0.83 13.31 -7.49
C ALA A 76 1.55 12.70 -8.71
N PHE A 77 2.85 12.42 -8.58
CA PHE A 77 3.65 11.80 -9.64
C PHE A 77 3.09 10.43 -10.05
N TRP A 78 2.86 9.54 -9.08
CA TRP A 78 2.34 8.19 -9.37
C TRP A 78 0.89 8.20 -9.82
N GLY A 79 0.09 9.18 -9.40
CA GLY A 79 -1.26 9.41 -9.91
C GLY A 79 -1.22 9.71 -11.41
N ILE A 80 -0.38 10.65 -11.84
CA ILE A 80 -0.19 10.97 -13.26
C ILE A 80 0.30 9.73 -14.02
N ALA A 81 1.35 9.07 -13.54
CA ALA A 81 1.90 7.89 -14.21
C ALA A 81 0.87 6.76 -14.35
N GLY A 82 0.18 6.40 -13.25
CA GLY A 82 -0.82 5.33 -13.24
C GLY A 82 -2.03 5.63 -14.12
N PHE A 83 -2.54 6.87 -14.10
CA PHE A 83 -3.66 7.27 -14.96
C PHE A 83 -3.27 7.35 -16.42
N LEU A 84 -2.05 7.81 -16.76
CA LEU A 84 -1.55 7.79 -18.14
C LEU A 84 -1.48 6.36 -18.70
N VAL A 85 -0.93 5.40 -17.94
CA VAL A 85 -0.92 3.99 -18.36
C VAL A 85 -2.36 3.47 -18.50
N GLY A 86 -3.27 3.85 -17.59
CA GLY A 86 -4.69 3.49 -17.65
C GLY A 86 -5.37 3.98 -18.93
N THR A 87 -5.18 5.25 -19.27
CA THR A 87 -5.68 5.83 -20.52
C THR A 87 -5.07 5.14 -21.73
N PHE A 88 -3.76 4.85 -21.71
CA PHE A 88 -3.09 4.17 -22.81
C PHE A 88 -3.61 2.74 -23.04
N ILE A 89 -3.76 1.93 -21.98
CA ILE A 89 -4.30 0.57 -22.12
C ILE A 89 -5.79 0.57 -22.49
N ALA A 90 -6.55 1.61 -22.12
CA ALA A 90 -7.90 1.81 -22.61
C ALA A 90 -7.92 2.05 -24.13
N PHE A 91 -6.97 2.84 -24.65
CA PHE A 91 -6.79 2.98 -26.10
C PHE A 91 -6.33 1.68 -26.77
N GLN A 92 -5.50 0.85 -26.13
CA GLN A 92 -5.15 -0.47 -26.67
C GLN A 92 -6.36 -1.41 -26.79
N LEU A 93 -7.41 -1.25 -25.96
CA LEU A 93 -8.67 -1.99 -26.12
C LEU A 93 -9.52 -1.45 -27.27
N ALA A 94 -9.52 -0.12 -27.49
CA ALA A 94 -10.28 0.51 -28.56
C ALA A 94 -9.60 0.35 -29.94
N PHE A 95 -8.28 0.42 -29.97
CA PHE A 95 -7.42 0.35 -31.15
C PHE A 95 -6.28 -0.65 -30.88
N PRO A 96 -6.49 -1.95 -31.14
CA PRO A 96 -5.52 -3.00 -30.85
C PRO A 96 -4.14 -2.80 -31.48
N GLU A 97 -4.04 -2.02 -32.56
CA GLU A 97 -2.80 -1.64 -33.25
C GLU A 97 -1.81 -0.89 -32.34
N LEU A 98 -2.30 -0.30 -31.24
CA LEU A 98 -1.46 0.32 -30.21
C LEU A 98 -0.72 -0.71 -29.32
N ASN A 99 -0.97 -2.01 -29.52
CA ASN A 99 -0.05 -3.06 -29.08
C ASN A 99 1.11 -3.17 -30.07
N PHE A 100 1.99 -2.17 -30.07
CA PHE A 100 3.05 -2.06 -31.05
C PHE A 100 3.95 -3.29 -31.10
N GLU A 101 4.24 -3.77 -32.31
CA GLU A 101 5.10 -4.93 -32.56
C GLU A 101 6.51 -4.75 -31.95
N PHE A 102 7.07 -3.54 -32.04
CA PHE A 102 8.40 -3.25 -31.47
C PHE A 102 8.44 -3.21 -29.93
N LEU A 103 7.30 -3.19 -29.24
CA LEU A 103 7.19 -3.27 -27.78
C LEU A 103 6.70 -4.64 -27.30
N GLN A 104 6.60 -5.63 -28.19
CA GLN A 104 6.12 -6.95 -27.83
C GLN A 104 6.97 -7.57 -26.71
N GLY A 105 6.29 -8.09 -25.68
CA GLY A 105 6.93 -8.63 -24.48
C GLY A 105 7.03 -7.65 -23.31
N PHE A 106 6.95 -6.33 -23.56
CA PHE A 106 7.08 -5.28 -22.55
C PHE A 106 5.87 -4.33 -22.48
N GLY A 107 5.41 -3.82 -23.62
CA GLY A 107 4.37 -2.79 -23.73
C GLY A 107 3.02 -3.29 -24.23
N ASN A 108 2.79 -4.60 -24.28
CA ASN A 108 1.50 -5.17 -24.65
C ASN A 108 0.49 -5.06 -23.50
N PHE A 109 -0.80 -4.99 -23.83
CA PHE A 109 -1.89 -4.82 -22.87
C PHE A 109 -1.80 -5.75 -21.64
N GLY A 110 -1.47 -7.03 -21.87
CA GLY A 110 -1.33 -8.02 -20.79
C GLY A 110 -0.23 -7.72 -19.77
N ARG A 111 0.81 -6.96 -20.14
CA ARG A 111 1.88 -6.49 -19.22
C ARG A 111 1.52 -5.15 -18.59
N LEU A 112 0.92 -4.26 -19.37
CA LEU A 112 0.58 -2.90 -18.91
C LEU A 112 -0.65 -2.86 -18.01
N ARG A 113 -1.57 -3.84 -18.10
CA ARG A 113 -2.72 -3.94 -17.19
C ARG A 113 -2.32 -4.06 -15.71
N PRO A 114 -1.52 -5.05 -15.28
CA PRO A 114 -1.08 -5.12 -13.88
C PRO A 114 -0.18 -3.94 -13.48
N LEU A 115 0.59 -3.38 -14.42
CA LEU A 115 1.32 -2.13 -14.19
C LEU A 115 0.39 -0.97 -13.84
N HIS A 116 -0.67 -0.75 -14.62
CA HIS A 116 -1.68 0.27 -14.34
C HIS A 116 -2.35 0.03 -12.98
N THR A 117 -2.85 -1.19 -12.75
CA THR A 117 -3.54 -1.56 -11.52
C THR A 117 -2.68 -1.26 -10.30
N SER A 118 -1.43 -1.73 -10.30
CA SER A 118 -0.49 -1.54 -9.19
C SER A 118 -0.04 -0.08 -9.05
N ALA A 119 0.16 0.63 -10.15
CA ALA A 119 0.50 2.05 -10.11
C ALA A 119 -0.63 2.91 -9.52
N VAL A 120 -1.89 2.64 -9.86
CA VAL A 120 -3.02 3.43 -9.33
C VAL A 120 -3.34 3.04 -7.90
N ILE A 121 -3.34 1.75 -7.57
CA ILE A 121 -3.72 1.30 -6.23
C ILE A 121 -2.57 1.50 -5.25
N PHE A 122 -1.43 0.87 -5.50
CA PHE A 122 -0.32 0.86 -4.54
C PHE A 122 0.58 2.08 -4.70
N ALA A 123 0.93 2.50 -5.91
CA ALA A 123 1.82 3.66 -6.04
C ALA A 123 1.10 4.98 -5.69
N PHE A 124 -0.02 5.29 -6.36
CA PHE A 124 -0.83 6.48 -6.09
C PHE A 124 -1.57 6.36 -4.75
N GLY A 125 -2.47 5.38 -4.62
CA GLY A 125 -3.28 5.20 -3.42
C GLY A 125 -2.43 4.91 -2.17
N GLY A 126 -1.37 4.11 -2.30
CA GLY A 126 -0.48 3.80 -1.18
C GLY A 126 0.36 4.98 -0.72
N ASN A 127 0.93 5.78 -1.63
CA ASN A 127 1.60 7.02 -1.21
C ASN A 127 0.60 7.99 -0.56
N ALA A 128 -0.62 8.09 -1.10
CA ALA A 128 -1.66 8.92 -0.48
C ALA A 128 -1.91 8.47 0.97
N LEU A 129 -2.18 7.17 1.18
CA LEU A 129 -2.44 6.59 2.50
C LEU A 129 -1.28 6.75 3.48
N ILE A 130 -0.05 6.46 3.06
CA ILE A 130 1.13 6.61 3.91
C ILE A 130 1.31 8.09 4.29
N ALA A 131 1.26 9.02 3.34
CA ALA A 131 1.46 10.43 3.63
C ALA A 131 0.35 10.98 4.54
N THR A 132 -0.92 10.69 4.24
CA THR A 132 -2.05 11.17 5.04
C THR A 132 -2.08 10.53 6.43
N SER A 133 -1.85 9.23 6.54
CA SER A 133 -1.90 8.55 7.84
C SER A 133 -0.82 9.10 8.79
N LEU A 134 0.40 9.32 8.30
CA LEU A 134 1.50 9.90 9.07
C LEU A 134 1.24 11.37 9.42
N TYR A 135 0.57 12.13 8.55
CA TYR A 135 0.13 13.49 8.85
C TYR A 135 -0.94 13.52 9.96
N VAL A 136 -1.96 12.67 9.82
CA VAL A 136 -3.14 12.59 10.67
C VAL A 136 -2.80 12.05 12.05
N VAL A 137 -2.04 10.97 12.15
CA VAL A 137 -1.73 10.32 13.44
C VAL A 137 -0.96 11.26 14.36
N GLN A 138 -0.05 12.07 13.82
CA GLN A 138 0.70 13.06 14.60
C GLN A 138 -0.22 14.12 15.22
N ARG A 139 -1.13 14.66 14.40
CA ARG A 139 -2.02 15.77 14.80
C ARG A 139 -3.12 15.31 15.74
N THR A 140 -3.67 14.13 15.50
CA THR A 140 -4.72 13.53 16.35
C THR A 140 -4.17 12.94 17.65
N SER A 141 -2.87 12.61 17.70
CA SER A 141 -2.19 12.12 18.91
C SER A 141 -1.40 13.23 19.63
N ALA A 142 -1.32 14.42 19.04
CA ALA A 142 -0.54 15.58 19.50
C ALA A 142 0.94 15.26 19.78
N VAL A 143 1.56 14.41 18.95
CA VAL A 143 2.97 14.02 19.09
C VAL A 143 3.66 13.86 17.73
N ARG A 144 4.98 14.05 17.72
CA ARG A 144 5.84 13.73 16.57
C ARG A 144 5.84 12.22 16.29
N LEU A 145 6.05 11.83 15.02
CA LEU A 145 6.21 10.42 14.63
C LEU A 145 7.26 9.70 15.47
N TRP A 146 6.94 8.47 15.85
CA TRP A 146 7.86 7.57 16.52
C TRP A 146 8.88 6.96 15.55
N GLY A 147 10.05 6.56 16.07
CA GLY A 147 11.07 5.82 15.32
C GLY A 147 12.09 6.69 14.58
N GLY A 148 12.11 8.01 14.83
CA GLY A 148 13.08 8.92 14.20
C GLY A 148 13.00 8.87 12.67
N ASN A 149 14.10 8.46 12.03
CA ASN A 149 14.16 8.34 10.57
C ASN A 149 13.50 7.08 9.98
N THR A 150 12.89 6.20 10.79
CA THR A 150 12.17 5.02 10.25
C THR A 150 11.05 5.41 9.29
N ALA A 151 10.40 6.57 9.46
CA ALA A 151 9.42 7.05 8.50
C ALA A 151 10.03 7.31 7.10
N TRP A 152 11.29 7.77 7.03
CA TRP A 152 12.00 7.88 5.75
C TRP A 152 12.37 6.53 5.15
N PHE A 153 12.67 5.54 5.99
CA PHE A 153 12.84 4.16 5.52
C PHE A 153 11.55 3.62 4.92
N VAL A 154 10.40 3.86 5.56
CA VAL A 154 9.09 3.48 5.02
C VAL A 154 8.86 4.12 3.65
N PHE A 155 9.10 5.43 3.52
CA PHE A 155 8.95 6.14 2.26
C PHE A 155 9.85 5.55 1.17
N TRP A 156 11.18 5.57 1.35
CA TRP A 156 12.10 5.11 0.30
C TRP A 156 11.99 3.61 0.02
N GLY A 157 11.68 2.81 1.05
CA GLY A 157 11.44 1.39 0.88
C GLY A 157 10.18 1.11 0.09
N TYR A 158 9.11 1.89 0.30
CA TYR A 158 7.89 1.80 -0.49
C TYR A 158 8.12 2.25 -1.94
N GLN A 159 8.91 3.31 -2.16
CA GLN A 159 9.29 3.71 -3.51
C GLN A 159 10.10 2.62 -4.23
N LEU A 160 11.02 1.95 -3.52
CA LEU A 160 11.75 0.81 -4.10
C LEU A 160 10.81 -0.34 -4.47
N PHE A 161 9.84 -0.67 -3.59
CA PHE A 161 8.80 -1.66 -3.90
C PHE A 161 8.05 -1.30 -5.20
N ILE A 162 7.60 -0.06 -5.34
CA ILE A 162 6.87 0.40 -6.53
C ILE A 162 7.73 0.26 -7.79
N VAL A 163 9.00 0.65 -7.72
CA VAL A 163 9.92 0.55 -8.87
C VAL A 163 10.15 -0.91 -9.27
N LEU A 164 10.41 -1.79 -8.30
CA LEU A 164 10.59 -3.23 -8.55
C LEU A 164 9.32 -3.87 -9.13
N ALA A 165 8.14 -3.52 -8.61
CA ALA A 165 6.89 -3.99 -9.17
C ALA A 165 6.72 -3.52 -10.63
N ALA A 166 6.91 -2.22 -10.88
CA ALA A 166 6.74 -1.63 -12.21
C ALA A 166 7.66 -2.25 -13.26
N THR A 167 8.95 -2.37 -12.96
CA THR A 167 9.92 -3.01 -13.87
C THR A 167 9.62 -4.50 -14.02
N GLY A 168 9.21 -5.17 -12.95
CA GLY A 168 8.83 -6.58 -12.96
C GLY A 168 7.68 -6.87 -13.92
N TYR A 169 6.62 -6.07 -13.89
CA TYR A 169 5.47 -6.24 -14.79
C TYR A 169 5.86 -6.09 -16.25
N LEU A 170 6.67 -5.08 -16.58
CA LEU A 170 7.16 -4.87 -17.95
C LEU A 170 7.99 -6.06 -18.43
N MET A 171 8.81 -6.67 -17.58
CA MET A 171 9.61 -7.84 -17.93
C MET A 171 8.85 -9.17 -17.82
N GLY A 172 7.60 -9.13 -17.34
CA GLY A 172 6.74 -10.29 -17.23
C GLY A 172 6.91 -11.17 -15.98
N SER A 173 7.54 -10.62 -14.96
CA SER A 173 7.58 -11.18 -13.62
C SER A 173 6.24 -10.93 -12.93
N THR A 174 5.44 -11.99 -12.78
CA THR A 174 4.14 -11.91 -12.13
C THR A 174 3.71 -13.26 -11.58
N GLN A 175 3.09 -13.24 -10.40
CA GLN A 175 2.39 -14.40 -9.81
C GLN A 175 1.05 -14.69 -10.49
N SER A 176 0.58 -13.84 -11.42
CA SER A 176 -0.75 -13.91 -12.05
C SER A 176 -1.94 -13.83 -11.07
N LYS A 177 -1.69 -13.33 -9.86
CA LYS A 177 -2.70 -13.07 -8.82
C LYS A 177 -3.05 -11.58 -8.83
N GLU A 178 -4.31 -11.24 -9.09
CA GLU A 178 -4.72 -9.82 -9.18
C GLU A 178 -4.42 -9.07 -7.89
N TYR A 179 -3.85 -7.86 -8.01
CA TYR A 179 -3.40 -7.02 -6.91
C TYR A 179 -2.24 -7.60 -6.07
N ALA A 180 -1.78 -8.83 -6.36
CA ALA A 180 -0.67 -9.52 -5.72
C ALA A 180 0.35 -10.00 -6.76
N GLU A 181 0.49 -9.24 -7.84
CA GLU A 181 1.30 -9.65 -8.97
C GLU A 181 2.82 -9.69 -8.71
N PRO A 182 3.46 -8.86 -7.86
CA PRO A 182 4.91 -8.94 -7.64
C PRO A 182 5.37 -10.31 -7.17
N GLU A 183 6.61 -10.70 -7.47
CA GLU A 183 7.15 -12.00 -7.05
C GLU A 183 7.68 -11.99 -5.60
N TRP A 184 7.90 -13.18 -5.05
CA TRP A 184 8.22 -13.47 -3.65
C TRP A 184 9.25 -12.54 -2.96
N TYR A 185 10.34 -12.16 -3.63
CA TYR A 185 11.38 -11.31 -3.03
C TYR A 185 10.91 -9.85 -2.91
N VAL A 186 10.05 -9.39 -3.82
CA VAL A 186 9.39 -8.08 -3.74
C VAL A 186 8.34 -8.10 -2.62
N ASP A 187 7.66 -9.24 -2.41
CA ASP A 187 6.71 -9.41 -1.31
C ASP A 187 7.37 -9.42 0.07
N ILE A 188 8.54 -10.07 0.20
CA ILE A 188 9.35 -10.02 1.42
C ILE A 188 9.79 -8.58 1.70
N TRP A 189 10.26 -7.87 0.67
CA TRP A 189 10.65 -6.47 0.84
C TRP A 189 9.49 -5.59 1.30
N LEU A 190 8.32 -5.72 0.66
CA LEU A 190 7.13 -4.99 1.05
C LEU A 190 6.72 -5.32 2.49
N THR A 191 6.81 -6.60 2.89
CA THR A 191 6.54 -7.02 4.28
C THR A 191 7.42 -6.27 5.27
N ILE A 192 8.73 -6.18 5.02
CA ILE A 192 9.67 -5.45 5.89
C ILE A 192 9.30 -3.97 6.00
N VAL A 193 9.02 -3.33 4.85
CA VAL A 193 8.60 -1.93 4.79
C VAL A 193 7.29 -1.70 5.56
N TRP A 194 6.33 -2.61 5.39
CA TRP A 194 5.01 -2.52 6.01
C TRP A 194 5.05 -2.75 7.52
N LEU A 195 5.89 -3.67 8.01
CA LEU A 195 6.12 -3.87 9.44
C LEU A 195 6.81 -2.65 10.07
N ALA A 196 7.76 -2.02 9.38
CA ALA A 196 8.34 -0.76 9.82
C ALA A 196 7.30 0.37 9.87
N TYR A 197 6.39 0.42 8.89
CA TYR A 197 5.27 1.35 8.87
C TYR A 197 4.31 1.13 10.03
N LEU A 198 3.93 -0.13 10.30
CA LEU A 198 3.12 -0.50 11.46
C LEU A 198 3.79 -0.09 12.77
N ALA A 199 5.10 -0.32 12.91
CA ALA A 199 5.85 0.07 14.10
C ALA A 199 5.87 1.60 14.29
N VAL A 200 6.08 2.38 13.23
CA VAL A 200 5.98 3.85 13.25
C VAL A 200 4.59 4.29 13.69
N TYR A 201 3.55 3.69 13.11
CA TYR A 201 2.16 4.07 13.38
C TYR A 201 1.73 3.75 14.82
N LEU A 202 1.93 2.49 15.25
CA LEU A 202 1.63 2.05 16.61
C LEU A 202 2.48 2.79 17.65
N GLY A 203 3.79 2.94 17.41
CA GLY A 203 4.68 3.68 18.31
C GLY A 203 4.23 5.13 18.51
N THR A 204 3.67 5.76 17.47
CA THR A 204 3.11 7.12 17.56
C THR A 204 1.84 7.15 18.40
N ILE A 205 0.91 6.19 18.20
CA ILE A 205 -0.32 6.06 19.00
C ILE A 205 -0.04 5.75 20.47
N VAL A 206 0.96 4.91 20.76
CA VAL A 206 1.35 4.55 22.13
C VAL A 206 1.88 5.77 22.88
N LYS A 207 2.59 6.68 22.19
CA LYS A 207 3.12 7.92 22.77
C LYS A 207 2.14 9.09 22.78
N ARG A 208 0.89 8.91 22.37
CA ARG A 208 -0.10 9.99 22.27
C ARG A 208 -0.27 10.75 23.59
N ARG A 209 -0.57 12.05 23.50
CA ARG A 209 -0.95 12.87 24.66
C ARG A 209 -2.43 12.73 25.01
N GLU A 210 -3.27 12.60 24.00
CA GLU A 210 -4.72 12.46 24.17
C GLU A 210 -5.11 11.06 24.68
N LYS A 211 -5.95 10.97 25.71
CA LYS A 211 -6.35 9.67 26.27
C LYS A 211 -7.09 8.81 25.25
N HIS A 212 -7.97 9.43 24.46
CA HIS A 212 -8.76 8.77 23.43
C HIS A 212 -8.03 8.75 22.09
N ILE A 213 -8.14 7.63 21.37
CA ILE A 213 -7.64 7.51 20.01
C ILE A 213 -8.76 7.97 19.07
N TYR A 214 -8.46 8.92 18.20
CA TYR A 214 -9.42 9.43 17.23
C TYR A 214 -9.86 8.36 16.23
N VAL A 215 -11.13 8.42 15.77
CA VAL A 215 -11.75 7.39 14.91
C VAL A 215 -10.97 7.18 13.60
N ALA A 216 -10.40 8.24 13.02
CA ALA A 216 -9.54 8.11 11.83
C ALA A 216 -8.40 7.10 12.05
N ASN A 217 -7.83 7.08 13.27
CA ASN A 217 -6.74 6.18 13.60
C ASN A 217 -7.22 4.74 13.81
N TRP A 218 -8.50 4.50 14.12
CA TRP A 218 -9.07 3.15 14.14
C TRP A 218 -9.09 2.56 12.74
N PHE A 219 -9.58 3.34 11.78
CA PHE A 219 -9.61 2.98 10.36
C PHE A 219 -8.21 2.77 9.79
N PHE A 220 -7.28 3.70 9.99
CA PHE A 220 -5.90 3.53 9.55
C PHE A 220 -5.23 2.33 10.22
N LEU A 221 -5.36 2.14 11.54
CA LEU A 221 -4.73 1.00 12.20
C LEU A 221 -5.30 -0.33 11.70
N SER A 222 -6.62 -0.41 11.51
CA SER A 222 -7.26 -1.60 10.94
C SER A 222 -6.79 -1.86 9.51
N PHE A 223 -6.64 -0.82 8.69
CA PHE A 223 -6.05 -0.89 7.36
C PHE A 223 -4.64 -1.50 7.42
N ILE A 224 -3.75 -0.95 8.23
CA ILE A 224 -2.34 -1.37 8.28
C ILE A 224 -2.22 -2.83 8.70
N ILE A 225 -2.94 -3.22 9.76
CA ILE A 225 -2.89 -4.58 10.31
C ILE A 225 -3.47 -5.58 9.34
N THR A 226 -4.69 -5.32 8.83
CA THR A 226 -5.35 -6.27 7.93
C THR A 226 -4.57 -6.42 6.65
N VAL A 227 -4.10 -5.35 6.01
CA VAL A 227 -3.31 -5.44 4.77
C VAL A 227 -2.03 -6.26 4.98
N ALA A 228 -1.35 -6.13 6.12
CA ALA A 228 -0.19 -6.96 6.43
C ALA A 228 -0.54 -8.46 6.47
N MET A 229 -1.67 -8.79 7.10
CA MET A 229 -2.16 -10.17 7.22
C MET A 229 -2.62 -10.73 5.87
N LEU A 230 -3.35 -9.93 5.09
CA LEU A 230 -3.77 -10.29 3.72
C LEU A 230 -2.54 -10.59 2.84
N HIS A 231 -1.56 -9.68 2.84
CA HIS A 231 -0.32 -9.79 2.06
C HIS A 231 0.44 -11.07 2.40
N LEU A 232 0.62 -11.36 3.69
CA LEU A 232 1.35 -12.56 4.13
C LEU A 232 0.66 -13.85 3.71
N VAL A 233 -0.67 -13.94 3.85
CA VAL A 233 -1.41 -15.19 3.58
C VAL A 233 -1.56 -15.43 2.08
N ASN A 234 -1.91 -14.40 1.30
CA ASN A 234 -2.15 -14.57 -0.13
C ASN A 234 -0.86 -14.81 -0.92
N ASN A 235 0.26 -14.29 -0.45
CA ASN A 235 1.54 -14.37 -1.15
C ASN A 235 2.42 -15.50 -0.60
N LEU A 236 1.82 -16.48 0.09
CA LEU A 236 2.50 -17.74 0.43
C LEU A 236 2.78 -18.51 -0.86
N SER A 237 4.01 -18.36 -1.34
CA SER A 237 4.52 -19.02 -2.53
C SER A 237 5.89 -19.65 -2.24
N ILE A 238 6.21 -20.71 -2.99
CA ILE A 238 7.48 -21.41 -2.94
C ILE A 238 8.32 -20.91 -4.13
N PRO A 239 9.44 -20.21 -3.89
CA PRO A 239 10.35 -19.84 -4.96
C PRO A 239 10.86 -21.09 -5.69
N VAL A 240 10.77 -21.10 -7.02
CA VAL A 240 11.31 -22.19 -7.85
C VAL A 240 12.85 -22.21 -7.74
N SER A 241 13.45 -21.04 -7.61
CA SER A 241 14.87 -20.87 -7.36
C SER A 241 15.11 -19.60 -6.54
N ILE A 242 16.15 -19.61 -5.72
CA ILE A 242 16.61 -18.41 -5.02
C ILE A 242 17.19 -17.35 -5.97
N TRP A 243 17.58 -17.74 -7.19
CA TRP A 243 18.16 -16.88 -8.23
C TRP A 243 17.20 -16.55 -9.38
N GLY A 244 15.92 -16.89 -9.23
CA GLY A 244 14.89 -16.63 -10.24
C GLY A 244 13.70 -15.89 -9.65
N SER A 245 12.97 -15.19 -10.51
CA SER A 245 11.79 -14.45 -10.11
C SER A 245 10.63 -15.39 -9.81
N LYS A 246 10.55 -16.52 -10.50
CA LYS A 246 9.39 -17.41 -10.47
C LYS A 246 9.16 -18.08 -9.12
N SER A 247 7.92 -18.04 -8.68
CA SER A 247 7.39 -18.75 -7.53
C SER A 247 6.13 -19.53 -7.89
N VAL A 248 5.81 -20.57 -7.10
CA VAL A 248 4.58 -21.35 -7.24
C VAL A 248 3.74 -21.17 -5.99
N GLN A 249 2.47 -20.85 -6.19
CA GLN A 249 1.53 -20.59 -5.10
C GLN A 249 1.29 -21.86 -4.25
N VAL A 250 1.19 -21.69 -2.93
CA VAL A 250 0.95 -22.81 -2.00
C VAL A 250 -0.47 -23.37 -2.14
N PHE A 251 -1.45 -22.51 -2.41
CA PHE A 251 -2.84 -22.92 -2.65
C PHE A 251 -3.06 -23.25 -4.14
N SER A 252 -4.09 -24.04 -4.42
CA SER A 252 -4.48 -24.39 -5.80
C SER A 252 -6.00 -24.41 -5.99
N GLY A 253 -6.44 -24.31 -7.25
CA GLY A 253 -7.84 -24.44 -7.66
C GLY A 253 -8.79 -23.55 -6.85
N VAL A 254 -9.82 -24.16 -6.28
CA VAL A 254 -10.86 -23.45 -5.52
C VAL A 254 -10.33 -22.78 -4.25
N GLN A 255 -9.33 -23.38 -3.59
CA GLN A 255 -8.72 -22.77 -2.39
C GLN A 255 -7.90 -21.55 -2.77
N ASP A 256 -7.18 -21.62 -3.89
CA ASP A 256 -6.43 -20.46 -4.39
C ASP A 256 -7.35 -19.34 -4.84
N ALA A 257 -8.46 -19.67 -5.50
CA ALA A 257 -9.49 -18.70 -5.86
C ALA A 257 -10.09 -18.02 -4.63
N MET A 258 -10.42 -18.79 -3.57
CA MET A 258 -10.97 -18.23 -2.33
C MET A 258 -9.97 -17.33 -1.63
N THR A 259 -8.73 -17.78 -1.43
CA THR A 259 -7.67 -16.97 -0.80
C THR A 259 -7.36 -15.72 -1.63
N GLN A 260 -7.31 -15.84 -2.95
CA GLN A 260 -7.14 -14.73 -3.88
C GLN A 260 -8.22 -13.66 -3.75
N TRP A 261 -9.50 -14.04 -3.65
CA TRP A 261 -10.57 -13.05 -3.58
C TRP A 261 -10.91 -12.60 -2.17
N TRP A 262 -10.59 -13.41 -1.16
CA TRP A 262 -10.48 -12.91 0.20
C TRP A 262 -9.40 -11.82 0.28
N TYR A 263 -8.24 -12.01 -0.36
CA TYR A 263 -7.22 -10.97 -0.48
C TYR A 263 -7.71 -9.78 -1.31
N GLY A 264 -8.12 -10.00 -2.55
CA GLY A 264 -8.43 -8.93 -3.51
C GLY A 264 -9.58 -8.05 -3.06
N HIS A 265 -10.65 -8.64 -2.52
CA HIS A 265 -11.77 -7.86 -1.98
C HIS A 265 -11.34 -7.04 -0.76
N ASN A 266 -10.59 -7.63 0.17
CA ASN A 266 -10.14 -6.94 1.36
C ASN A 266 -8.97 -5.99 1.10
N ALA A 267 -8.24 -6.14 0.00
CA ALA A 267 -7.32 -5.12 -0.49
C ALA A 267 -8.11 -3.85 -0.80
N VAL A 268 -9.20 -3.93 -1.59
CA VAL A 268 -10.10 -2.78 -1.78
C VAL A 268 -10.74 -2.35 -0.45
N GLY A 269 -11.21 -3.28 0.37
CA GLY A 269 -11.91 -2.97 1.61
C GLY A 269 -11.10 -2.28 2.69
N PHE A 270 -9.83 -2.64 2.84
CA PHE A 270 -8.99 -2.07 3.88
C PHE A 270 -8.05 -1.01 3.33
N PHE A 271 -7.47 -1.23 2.16
CA PHE A 271 -6.59 -0.26 1.53
C PHE A 271 -7.41 0.91 0.96
N LEU A 272 -8.39 0.63 0.09
CA LEU A 272 -9.13 1.67 -0.64
C LEU A 272 -10.39 2.17 0.07
N THR A 273 -10.97 1.41 1.00
CA THR A 273 -12.13 1.86 1.78
C THR A 273 -11.72 2.27 3.19
N ALA A 274 -11.23 1.37 4.06
CA ALA A 274 -10.91 1.71 5.44
C ALA A 274 -9.83 2.81 5.54
N GLY A 275 -8.73 2.68 4.81
CA GLY A 275 -7.67 3.70 4.77
C GLY A 275 -8.17 5.08 4.35
N PHE A 276 -8.99 5.15 3.29
CA PHE A 276 -9.57 6.40 2.80
C PHE A 276 -10.70 6.94 3.70
N LEU A 277 -11.44 6.08 4.41
CA LEU A 277 -12.32 6.51 5.49
C LEU A 277 -11.52 7.17 6.61
N GLY A 278 -10.32 6.67 6.93
CA GLY A 278 -9.37 7.33 7.82
C GLY A 278 -9.04 8.75 7.37
N MET A 279 -8.79 8.95 6.07
CA MET A 279 -8.60 10.30 5.50
C MET A 279 -9.86 11.15 5.66
N MET A 280 -11.02 10.64 5.24
CA MET A 280 -12.30 11.34 5.31
C MET A 280 -12.59 11.82 6.74
N TYR A 281 -12.40 10.95 7.73
CA TYR A 281 -12.62 11.25 9.14
C TYR A 281 -11.74 12.38 9.66
N TYR A 282 -10.58 12.63 9.06
CA TYR A 282 -9.75 13.77 9.43
C TYR A 282 -10.06 15.00 8.58
N PHE A 283 -10.01 14.88 7.25
CA PHE A 283 -10.03 16.04 6.36
C PHE A 283 -11.42 16.66 6.19
N VAL A 284 -12.50 15.88 6.17
CA VAL A 284 -13.86 16.44 6.06
C VAL A 284 -14.20 17.37 7.23
N PRO A 285 -14.15 16.95 8.52
CA PRO A 285 -14.43 17.85 9.62
C PRO A 285 -13.42 19.00 9.71
N LYS A 286 -12.15 18.75 9.35
CA LYS A 286 -11.11 19.78 9.39
C LYS A 286 -11.34 20.90 8.38
N GLN A 287 -11.71 20.55 7.15
CA GLN A 287 -11.98 21.51 6.08
C GLN A 287 -13.33 22.21 6.28
N ALA A 288 -14.35 21.44 6.68
CA ALA A 288 -15.67 21.96 7.00
C ALA A 288 -15.64 22.90 8.22
N GLY A 289 -14.67 22.75 9.13
CA GLY A 289 -14.65 23.45 10.41
C GLY A 289 -15.83 23.04 11.29
N ARG A 290 -16.24 21.77 11.20
CA ARG A 290 -17.42 21.21 11.86
C ARG A 290 -17.02 19.99 12.71
N PRO A 291 -17.69 19.75 13.84
CA PRO A 291 -17.53 18.50 14.57
C PRO A 291 -18.09 17.33 13.73
N VAL A 292 -17.51 16.14 13.91
CA VAL A 292 -18.05 14.91 13.30
C VAL A 292 -19.49 14.71 13.75
N TYR A 293 -20.38 14.42 12.81
CA TYR A 293 -21.82 14.32 13.03
C TYR A 293 -22.22 13.35 14.16
N SER A 294 -21.84 12.08 14.07
CA SER A 294 -22.26 11.07 15.05
C SER A 294 -21.13 10.13 15.47
N TYR A 295 -20.69 10.27 16.72
CA TYR A 295 -19.73 9.35 17.33
C TYR A 295 -20.30 7.93 17.50
N LYS A 296 -21.59 7.79 17.81
CA LYS A 296 -22.23 6.46 17.91
C LYS A 296 -22.22 5.75 16.55
N LEU A 297 -22.53 6.48 15.48
CA LEU A 297 -22.44 5.94 14.12
C LEU A 297 -20.98 5.57 13.79
N SER A 298 -20.02 6.39 14.21
CA SER A 298 -18.57 6.11 14.07
C SER A 298 -18.16 4.77 14.69
N ILE A 299 -18.72 4.40 15.84
CA ILE A 299 -18.46 3.10 16.48
C ILE A 299 -19.14 1.97 15.68
N ILE A 300 -20.44 2.09 15.44
CA ILE A 300 -21.24 1.02 14.83
C ILE A 300 -20.71 0.70 13.44
N HIS A 301 -20.53 1.73 12.61
CA HIS A 301 -20.11 1.51 11.23
C HIS A 301 -18.64 1.04 11.16
N PHE A 302 -17.76 1.47 12.06
CA PHE A 302 -16.38 0.96 12.10
C PHE A 302 -16.37 -0.54 12.38
N TRP A 303 -16.94 -0.98 13.50
CA TRP A 303 -16.88 -2.40 13.87
C TRP A 303 -17.64 -3.30 12.92
N ALA A 304 -18.82 -2.88 12.47
CA ALA A 304 -19.58 -3.63 11.48
C ALA A 304 -18.84 -3.70 10.14
N LEU A 305 -18.24 -2.60 9.65
CA LEU A 305 -17.49 -2.61 8.40
C LEU A 305 -16.28 -3.53 8.49
N ILE A 306 -15.41 -3.33 9.48
CA ILE A 306 -14.18 -4.10 9.62
C ILE A 306 -14.45 -5.61 9.81
N PHE A 307 -15.52 -5.99 10.51
CA PHE A 307 -15.90 -7.39 10.66
C PHE A 307 -16.50 -7.98 9.39
N LEU A 308 -17.47 -7.30 8.77
CA LEU A 308 -18.23 -7.85 7.66
C LEU A 308 -17.42 -7.91 6.36
N TYR A 309 -16.52 -6.95 6.11
CA TYR A 309 -15.76 -6.86 4.87
C TYR A 309 -14.94 -8.14 4.59
N ILE A 310 -14.40 -8.76 5.66
CA ILE A 310 -13.58 -9.97 5.56
C ILE A 310 -14.32 -11.11 4.84
N TRP A 311 -15.64 -11.18 4.98
CA TRP A 311 -16.48 -12.26 4.46
C TRP A 311 -16.92 -12.08 3.02
N ALA A 312 -16.76 -10.90 2.44
CA ALA A 312 -17.33 -10.58 1.13
C ALA A 312 -16.48 -11.10 -0.06
N GLY A 313 -15.30 -11.67 0.18
CA GLY A 313 -14.44 -12.25 -0.87
C GLY A 313 -15.15 -13.19 -1.88
N PRO A 314 -15.98 -14.15 -1.45
CA PRO A 314 -16.66 -15.08 -2.36
C PRO A 314 -17.64 -14.45 -3.35
N HIS A 315 -18.01 -13.16 -3.22
CA HIS A 315 -18.87 -12.49 -4.20
C HIS A 315 -18.21 -12.37 -5.60
N HIS A 316 -16.89 -12.53 -5.68
CA HIS A 316 -16.14 -12.60 -6.94
C HIS A 316 -16.24 -13.99 -7.61
N LEU A 317 -16.80 -14.96 -6.90
CA LEU A 317 -16.75 -16.39 -7.24
C LEU A 317 -18.15 -17.01 -7.38
N HIS A 318 -19.17 -16.19 -7.64
CA HIS A 318 -20.51 -16.66 -7.95
C HIS A 318 -20.54 -17.49 -9.24
N TYR A 319 -21.26 -18.62 -9.18
CA TYR A 319 -21.40 -19.55 -10.31
C TYR A 319 -20.05 -20.06 -10.86
N THR A 320 -19.07 -20.24 -9.96
CA THR A 320 -17.77 -20.85 -10.28
C THR A 320 -17.66 -22.24 -9.66
N ALA A 321 -16.46 -22.84 -9.68
CA ALA A 321 -16.19 -24.10 -8.97
C ALA A 321 -16.16 -23.96 -7.43
N LEU A 322 -16.26 -22.75 -6.87
CA LEU A 322 -16.35 -22.54 -5.44
C LEU A 322 -17.67 -23.13 -4.89
N PRO A 323 -17.65 -23.87 -3.76
CA PRO A 323 -18.85 -24.42 -3.16
C PRO A 323 -19.96 -23.38 -2.92
N ASP A 324 -21.21 -23.78 -3.19
CA ASP A 324 -22.38 -22.91 -3.09
C ASP A 324 -22.55 -22.25 -1.72
N TRP A 325 -22.20 -22.96 -0.64
CA TRP A 325 -22.27 -22.41 0.72
C TRP A 325 -21.35 -21.20 0.90
N ALA A 326 -20.14 -21.24 0.32
CA ALA A 326 -19.16 -20.17 0.44
C ALA A 326 -19.58 -18.96 -0.40
N SER A 327 -20.09 -19.20 -1.62
CA SER A 327 -20.61 -18.13 -2.46
C SER A 327 -21.83 -17.46 -1.81
N THR A 328 -22.76 -18.23 -1.24
CA THR A 328 -23.93 -17.72 -0.51
C THR A 328 -23.52 -16.89 0.69
N LEU A 329 -22.51 -17.32 1.44
CA LEU A 329 -21.94 -16.54 2.54
C LEU A 329 -21.41 -15.19 2.06
N GLY A 330 -20.63 -15.18 0.98
CA GLY A 330 -20.12 -13.94 0.38
C GLY A 330 -21.23 -13.01 -0.07
N MET A 331 -22.30 -13.52 -0.70
CA MET A 331 -23.48 -12.73 -1.09
C MET A 331 -24.15 -12.09 0.12
N VAL A 332 -24.49 -12.89 1.14
CA VAL A 332 -25.22 -12.41 2.33
C VAL A 332 -24.43 -11.33 3.04
N PHE A 333 -23.14 -11.56 3.29
CA PHE A 333 -22.30 -10.56 3.94
C PHE A 333 -22.09 -9.31 3.09
N SER A 334 -22.01 -9.43 1.77
CA SER A 334 -21.92 -8.27 0.86
C SER A 334 -23.19 -7.41 0.88
N ILE A 335 -24.37 -8.03 0.97
CA ILE A 335 -25.64 -7.30 1.11
C ILE A 335 -25.66 -6.56 2.46
N VAL A 336 -25.28 -7.22 3.56
CA VAL A 336 -25.28 -6.59 4.88
C VAL A 336 -24.21 -5.49 4.98
N LEU A 337 -23.08 -5.63 4.28
CA LEU A 337 -21.98 -4.66 4.23
C LEU A 337 -22.40 -3.28 3.68
N TRP A 338 -23.51 -3.21 2.95
CA TRP A 338 -24.10 -1.95 2.48
C TRP A 338 -24.32 -0.94 3.62
N MET A 339 -24.92 -1.39 4.73
CA MET A 339 -25.29 -0.52 5.86
C MET A 339 -24.08 0.18 6.50
N PRO A 340 -23.03 -0.51 6.96
CA PRO A 340 -21.88 0.16 7.57
C PRO A 340 -21.05 0.95 6.55
N SER A 341 -21.05 0.56 5.28
CA SER A 341 -20.43 1.34 4.20
C SER A 341 -21.10 2.70 4.05
N TRP A 342 -22.44 2.73 3.96
CA TRP A 342 -23.21 3.97 3.95
C TRP A 342 -23.13 4.74 5.26
N GLY A 343 -22.94 4.06 6.40
CA GLY A 343 -22.65 4.71 7.67
C GLY A 343 -21.45 5.66 7.60
N GLY A 344 -20.40 5.31 6.84
CA GLY A 344 -19.26 6.18 6.58
C GLY A 344 -19.64 7.42 5.78
N MET A 345 -20.35 7.23 4.66
CA MET A 345 -20.85 8.31 3.81
C MET A 345 -21.78 9.27 4.58
N ILE A 346 -22.75 8.73 5.32
CA ILE A 346 -23.70 9.52 6.12
C ILE A 346 -22.94 10.35 7.16
N ASN A 347 -21.99 9.74 7.87
CA ASN A 347 -21.25 10.48 8.89
C ASN A 347 -20.36 11.59 8.29
N GLY A 348 -19.79 11.36 7.09
CA GLY A 348 -19.06 12.38 6.33
C GLY A 348 -19.96 13.52 5.83
N LEU A 349 -21.04 13.20 5.11
CA LEU A 349 -21.93 14.21 4.51
C LEU A 349 -22.70 15.00 5.58
N MET A 350 -23.21 14.36 6.62
CA MET A 350 -23.93 15.07 7.68
C MET A 350 -23.01 15.93 8.54
N THR A 351 -21.69 15.69 8.52
CA THR A 351 -20.71 16.62 9.11
C THR A 351 -20.70 17.97 8.38
N LEU A 352 -21.10 18.02 7.11
CA LEU A 352 -21.27 19.27 6.34
C LEU A 352 -22.58 20.00 6.64
N GLN A 353 -23.46 19.47 7.50
CA GLN A 353 -24.72 20.13 7.81
C GLN A 353 -24.48 21.53 8.39
N GLY A 354 -25.02 22.54 7.72
CA GLY A 354 -24.79 23.96 8.02
C GLY A 354 -23.51 24.56 7.44
N ALA A 355 -22.70 23.79 6.71
CA ALA A 355 -21.51 24.26 5.98
C ALA A 355 -21.59 23.95 4.46
N TRP A 356 -22.79 23.61 3.96
CA TRP A 356 -23.02 23.33 2.54
C TRP A 356 -22.71 24.51 1.62
N ASP A 357 -22.77 25.74 2.15
CA ASP A 357 -22.37 26.94 1.45
C ASP A 357 -20.88 26.96 1.09
N LYS A 358 -20.04 26.15 1.76
CA LYS A 358 -18.62 26.00 1.40
C LYS A 358 -18.41 25.25 0.09
N LEU A 359 -19.35 24.41 -0.36
CA LEU A 359 -19.22 23.68 -1.63
C LEU A 359 -19.05 24.60 -2.84
N ARG A 360 -19.53 25.85 -2.77
CA ARG A 360 -19.35 26.84 -3.85
C ARG A 360 -18.08 27.69 -3.70
N THR A 361 -17.39 27.63 -2.56
CA THR A 361 -16.23 28.50 -2.26
C THR A 361 -14.92 27.74 -2.08
N ASP A 362 -14.97 26.44 -1.80
CA ASP A 362 -13.82 25.60 -1.43
C ASP A 362 -13.91 24.28 -2.21
N PRO A 363 -13.25 24.20 -3.39
CA PRO A 363 -13.42 23.12 -4.37
C PRO A 363 -12.73 21.80 -4.01
#